data_AF-A0A9E6CSS9-F1
#
_entry.id   AF-A0A9E6CSS9-F1
#
_cell.length_a   1.000
_cell.length_b   1.000
_cell.length_c   1.000
_cell.angle_alpha   90.00
_cell.angle_beta   90.00
_cell.angle_gamma   90.00
#
_symmetry.space_group_name_H-M   'P 1'
#
loop_
_entity.id
_entity.type
_entity.pdbx_description
1 polymer ?
#
loop_
_entity_poly.entity_id
_entity_poly.type
_entity_poly.pdbx_seq_one_letter_code
_entity_poly.pdbx_strand_id
1 'polypeptide(L)'
;MNIKPKTHAIILIIVVLIFFASWFTEKIIFDNYNSHREQFEKDTLKLESMEKAIPCICSSNSYNCDDFSNKVEAQECFEYCGINNDIHWLDEDNDGLACEWLN
;
A
#
# COMPACT_ATOMS: atom_id res chain seq x y z
N MET A 1 34.38 29.65 -44.74
CA MET A 1 35.13 30.01 -43.53
C MET A 1 35.91 28.79 -43.06
N ASN A 2 37.24 28.83 -43.15
CA ASN A 2 38.11 27.70 -42.84
C ASN A 2 38.42 27.71 -41.34
N ILE A 3 37.60 27.01 -40.55
CA ILE A 3 37.75 26.96 -39.09
C ILE A 3 38.99 26.10 -38.80
N LYS A 4 39.97 26.64 -38.06
CA LYS A 4 41.25 25.96 -37.78
C LYS A 4 41.01 24.61 -37.08
N PRO A 5 41.85 23.58 -37.29
CA PRO A 5 41.63 22.23 -36.75
C PRO A 5 41.56 22.19 -35.21
N LYS A 6 42.24 23.11 -34.53
CA LYS A 6 42.16 23.28 -33.07
C LYS A 6 40.80 23.78 -32.60
N THR A 7 40.14 24.64 -33.39
CA THR A 7 38.81 25.17 -33.07
C THR A 7 37.72 24.12 -33.27
N HIS A 8 37.87 23.23 -34.26
CA HIS A 8 36.97 22.08 -34.44
C HIS A 8 37.05 21.09 -33.26
N ALA A 9 38.27 20.77 -32.81
CA ALA A 9 38.46 19.89 -31.66
C ALA A 9 37.82 20.46 -30.38
N ILE A 10 37.96 21.76 -30.15
CA ILE A 10 37.34 22.45 -28.99
C ILE A 10 35.81 22.41 -29.09
N ILE A 11 35.24 22.68 -30.27
CA ILE A 11 33.79 22.63 -30.48
C ILE A 11 33.24 21.22 -30.23
N LEU A 12 33.93 20.17 -30.70
CA LEU A 12 33.53 18.79 -30.46
C LEU A 12 33.57 18.43 -28.98
N ILE A 13 34.61 18.84 -28.24
CA ILE A 13 34.70 18.62 -26.79
C ILE A 13 33.55 19.32 -26.05
N ILE A 14 33.24 20.57 -26.41
CA ILE A 14 32.13 21.33 -25.80
C ILE A 14 30.79 20.64 -26.07
N VAL A 15 30.54 20.18 -27.30
CA VAL A 15 29.31 19.46 -27.65
C VAL A 15 29.17 18.17 -26.83
N VAL A 16 30.25 17.39 -26.70
CA VAL A 16 30.27 16.16 -25.88
C VAL A 16 29.99 16.47 -24.41
N LEU A 17 30.55 17.55 -23.86
CA LEU A 17 30.31 17.96 -22.47
C LEU A 17 28.87 18.42 -22.23
N ILE A 18 28.26 19.12 -23.19
CA ILE A 18 26.84 19.53 -23.12
C ILE A 18 25.92 18.31 -23.13
N PHE A 19 26.14 17.36 -24.03
CA PHE A 19 25.36 16.12 -24.08
C PHE A 19 25.50 15.31 -22.78
N PHE A 20 26.70 15.21 -22.23
CA PHE A 20 26.94 14.54 -20.95
C PHE A 20 26.21 15.24 -19.79
N ALA A 21 26.24 16.58 -19.74
CA ALA A 21 25.57 17.34 -18.69
C ALA A 21 24.04 17.15 -18.75
N SER A 22 23.44 17.23 -19.94
CA SER A 22 21.98 17.01 -20.11
C SER A 22 21.56 15.59 -19.76
N TRP A 23 22.33 14.58 -20.20
CA TRP A 23 22.07 13.18 -19.86
C TRP A 23 22.19 12.91 -18.35
N PHE A 24 23.14 13.57 -17.69
CA PHE A 24 23.38 13.39 -16.26
C PHE A 24 22.28 14.01 -15.39
N THR A 25 21.67 15.12 -15.83
CA THR A 25 20.58 15.77 -15.08
C THR A 25 19.27 14.98 -15.10
N GLU A 26 18.94 14.32 -16.21
CA GLU A 26 17.69 13.53 -16.32
C GLU A 26 17.71 12.30 -15.42
N LYS A 27 18.88 11.66 -15.29
CA LYS A 27 19.05 10.46 -14.46
C LYS A 27 18.84 10.74 -12.97
N ILE A 28 19.38 11.85 -12.47
CA ILE A 28 19.24 12.24 -11.05
C ILE A 28 17.77 12.50 -10.68
N ILE A 29 17.03 13.18 -11.56
CA ILE A 29 15.61 13.46 -11.35
C ILE A 29 14.79 12.16 -11.34
N PHE A 30 15.11 11.24 -12.25
CA PHE A 30 14.45 9.93 -12.35
C PHE A 30 14.69 9.05 -11.10
N ASP A 31 15.92 8.99 -10.61
CA ASP A 31 16.26 8.18 -9.42
C ASP A 31 15.57 8.72 -8.16
N ASN A 32 15.48 10.05 -8.01
CA ASN A 32 14.76 10.68 -6.89
C ASN A 32 13.24 10.42 -6.95
N TYR A 33 12.66 10.38 -8.15
CA TYR A 33 11.23 10.09 -8.34
C TYR A 33 10.87 8.64 -7.98
N ASN A 34 11.67 7.66 -8.41
CA ASN A 34 11.39 6.24 -8.12
C ASN A 34 11.46 5.91 -6.62
N SER A 35 12.42 6.50 -5.88
CA SER A 35 12.55 6.26 -4.44
C SER A 35 11.33 6.72 -3.64
N HIS A 36 10.68 7.82 -4.05
CA HIS A 36 9.47 8.32 -3.39
C HIS A 36 8.25 7.44 -3.68
N ARG A 37 8.16 6.87 -4.88
CA ARG A 37 7.06 5.99 -5.30
C ARG A 37 7.02 4.69 -4.48
N GLU A 38 8.18 4.06 -4.27
CA GLU A 38 8.27 2.81 -3.50
C GLU A 38 7.83 2.98 -2.04
N GLN A 39 8.10 4.15 -1.45
CA GLN A 39 7.68 4.44 -0.08
C GLN A 39 6.17 4.64 0.02
N PHE A 40 5.56 5.35 -0.95
CA PHE A 40 4.12 5.56 -0.98
C PHE A 40 3.35 4.23 -1.11
N GLU A 41 3.83 3.30 -1.93
CA GLU A 41 3.22 1.97 -2.12
C GLU A 41 3.27 1.12 -0.84
N LYS A 42 4.36 1.21 -0.05
CA LYS A 42 4.45 0.58 1.27
C LYS A 42 3.51 1.19 2.30
N ASP A 43 3.36 2.51 2.28
CA ASP A 43 2.52 3.22 3.23
C ASP A 43 1.02 2.98 2.94
N THR A 44 0.63 2.86 1.66
CA THR A 44 -0.72 2.44 1.26
C THR A 44 -1.01 1.00 1.66
N LEU A 45 -0.07 0.07 1.46
CA LEU A 45 -0.22 -1.33 1.87
C LEU A 45 -0.39 -1.46 3.40
N LYS A 46 0.30 -0.60 4.16
CA LYS A 46 0.22 -0.58 5.61
C LYS A 46 -1.15 -0.11 6.10
N LEU A 47 -1.74 0.90 5.45
CA LEU A 47 -3.09 1.38 5.75
C LEU A 47 -4.16 0.32 5.47
N GLU A 48 -4.05 -0.40 4.35
CA GLU A 48 -4.94 -1.53 4.03
C GLU A 48 -4.78 -2.68 5.04
N SER A 49 -3.56 -2.94 5.50
CA SER A 49 -3.31 -3.97 6.53
C SER A 49 -3.76 -3.56 7.94
N MET A 50 -3.82 -2.25 8.22
CA MET A 50 -4.34 -1.71 9.48
C MET A 50 -5.86 -1.66 9.51
N GLU A 51 -6.52 -1.60 8.35
CA GLU A 51 -7.96 -1.80 8.21
C GLU A 51 -8.36 -3.27 8.42
N LYS A 52 -7.42 -4.21 8.22
CA LYS A 52 -7.63 -5.64 8.44
C LYS A 52 -7.49 -6.10 9.90
N ALA A 53 -6.93 -5.28 10.79
CA ALA A 53 -6.93 -5.61 12.22
C ALA A 53 -8.31 -5.24 12.76
N ILE A 54 -9.16 -6.21 13.12
CA ILE A 54 -10.60 -6.00 13.37
C ILE A 54 -10.85 -5.45 14.79
N PRO A 55 -11.32 -4.20 14.94
CA PRO A 55 -12.27 -3.82 15.99
C PRO A 55 -13.63 -3.62 15.35
N CYS A 56 -14.57 -4.53 15.63
CA CYS A 56 -15.93 -4.44 15.11
C CYS A 56 -16.72 -3.26 15.68
N ILE A 57 -17.62 -2.69 14.87
CA ILE A 57 -18.58 -1.68 15.31
C ILE A 57 -19.73 -2.33 16.08
N CYS A 58 -19.66 -2.31 17.41
CA CYS A 58 -20.64 -2.95 18.29
C CYS A 58 -21.87 -2.09 18.63
N SER A 59 -22.05 -0.93 17.98
CA SER A 59 -23.18 -0.03 18.24
C SER A 59 -24.43 -0.32 17.41
N SER A 60 -24.30 -1.16 16.37
CA SER A 60 -25.38 -1.56 15.48
C SER A 60 -25.10 -2.93 14.87
N ASN A 61 -26.14 -3.62 14.39
CA ASN A 61 -25.95 -4.83 13.61
C ASN A 61 -25.40 -4.46 12.20
N SER A 62 -24.08 -4.51 12.05
CA SER A 62 -23.37 -4.08 10.83
C SER A 62 -22.62 -5.19 10.09
N TYR A 63 -22.47 -6.37 10.70
CA TYR A 63 -21.66 -7.46 10.16
C TYR A 63 -22.46 -8.77 10.21
N ASN A 64 -22.15 -9.66 9.27
CA ASN A 64 -22.61 -11.04 9.21
C ASN A 64 -21.42 -11.97 8.88
N CYS A 65 -21.65 -13.28 8.82
CA CYS A 65 -20.59 -14.24 8.56
C CYS A 65 -19.90 -14.08 7.18
N ASP A 66 -20.56 -13.54 6.16
CA ASP A 66 -19.98 -13.33 4.83
C ASP A 66 -18.99 -12.15 4.80
N ASP A 67 -19.00 -11.29 5.82
CA ASP A 67 -18.08 -10.16 5.96
C ASP A 67 -16.67 -10.58 6.44
N PHE A 68 -16.51 -11.82 6.92
CA PHE A 68 -15.26 -12.33 7.47
C PHE A 68 -14.60 -13.34 6.53
N SER A 69 -13.26 -13.30 6.43
CA SER A 69 -12.54 -14.23 5.54
C SER A 69 -12.36 -15.62 6.15
N ASN A 70 -12.46 -15.74 7.48
CA ASN A 70 -12.25 -16.97 8.22
C ASN A 70 -12.95 -16.91 9.59
N LYS A 71 -13.12 -18.08 10.22
CA LYS A 71 -13.76 -18.18 11.55
C LYS A 71 -13.04 -17.38 12.64
N VAL A 72 -11.72 -17.25 12.57
CA VAL A 72 -10.94 -16.55 13.61
C VAL A 72 -11.30 -15.06 13.62
N GLU A 73 -11.37 -14.44 12.44
CA GLU A 73 -11.79 -13.04 12.28
C GLU A 73 -13.21 -12.79 12.81
N ALA A 74 -14.15 -13.69 12.54
CA ALA A 74 -15.53 -13.60 13.05
C ALA A 74 -15.59 -13.78 14.58
N GLN A 75 -14.84 -14.73 15.13
CA GLN A 75 -14.77 -14.96 16.58
C GLN A 75 -14.18 -13.76 17.32
N GLU A 76 -13.13 -13.14 16.79
CA GLU A 76 -12.53 -11.93 17.37
C GLU A 76 -13.55 -10.78 17.44
N CYS A 77 -14.35 -10.60 16.38
CA CYS A 77 -15.43 -9.63 16.34
C CYS A 77 -16.50 -9.89 17.40
N PHE A 78 -16.94 -11.13 17.48
CA PHE A 78 -17.95 -11.59 18.44
C PHE A 78 -17.51 -11.40 19.89
N GLU A 79 -16.28 -11.79 20.22
CA GLU A 79 -15.69 -11.60 21.53
C GLU A 79 -15.48 -10.10 21.86
N TYR A 80 -15.08 -9.30 20.86
CA TYR A 80 -14.88 -7.86 21.01
C TYR A 80 -16.18 -7.12 21.36
N CYS A 81 -17.28 -7.46 20.68
CA CYS A 81 -18.60 -6.87 20.96
C CYS A 81 -19.29 -7.46 22.20
N GLY A 82 -18.81 -8.61 22.65
CA GLY A 82 -19.22 -9.27 23.88
C GLY A 82 -20.19 -10.41 23.60
N ILE A 83 -19.77 -11.62 23.98
CA ILE A 83 -20.48 -12.90 23.79
C ILE A 83 -21.93 -12.85 24.32
N ASN A 84 -22.18 -12.12 25.41
CA ASN A 84 -23.53 -12.04 26.02
C ASN A 84 -24.48 -11.09 25.28
N ASN A 85 -23.98 -10.32 24.33
CA ASN A 85 -24.74 -9.37 23.53
C ASN A 85 -24.28 -9.49 22.08
N ASP A 86 -24.60 -10.64 21.48
CA ASP A 86 -24.41 -10.88 20.06
C ASP A 86 -25.27 -9.92 19.25
N ILE A 87 -24.75 -8.72 19.01
CA ILE A 87 -25.46 -7.66 18.27
C ILE A 87 -25.50 -7.96 16.78
N HIS A 88 -24.55 -8.75 16.30
CA HIS A 88 -24.34 -9.08 14.89
C HIS A 88 -25.01 -10.40 14.49
N TRP A 89 -25.41 -11.21 15.47
CA TRP A 89 -26.00 -12.54 15.27
C TRP A 89 -25.00 -13.47 14.59
N LEU A 90 -23.74 -13.40 15.02
CA LEU A 90 -22.67 -14.27 14.51
C LEU A 90 -22.72 -15.66 15.16
N ASP A 91 -23.30 -15.78 16.35
CA ASP A 91 -23.50 -17.02 17.11
C ASP A 91 -25.01 -17.30 17.21
N GLU A 92 -25.58 -17.87 16.14
CA GLU A 92 -27.03 -18.07 16.03
C GLU A 92 -27.57 -19.08 17.06
N ASP A 93 -26.78 -20.10 17.43
CA ASP A 93 -27.17 -21.14 18.38
C ASP A 93 -26.70 -20.89 19.82
N ASN A 94 -25.99 -19.78 20.05
CA ASN A 94 -25.53 -19.29 21.35
C ASN A 94 -24.62 -20.28 22.10
N ASP A 95 -23.77 -20.98 21.37
CA ASP A 95 -22.81 -21.94 21.94
C ASP A 95 -21.45 -21.29 22.27
N GLY A 96 -21.28 -20.01 21.91
CA GLY A 96 -20.08 -19.21 22.10
C GLY A 96 -19.13 -19.22 20.90
N LEU A 97 -19.48 -19.88 19.80
CA LEU A 97 -18.69 -19.98 18.58
C LEU A 97 -19.36 -19.23 17.43
N ALA A 98 -18.72 -18.15 17.00
CA ALA A 98 -19.20 -17.36 15.88
C ALA A 98 -18.95 -18.06 14.54
N CYS A 99 -19.96 -18.01 13.66
CA CYS A 99 -19.88 -18.36 12.25
C CYS A 99 -19.20 -19.71 11.99
N GLU A 100 -19.63 -20.75 12.69
CA GLU A 100 -19.00 -22.09 12.67
C GLU A 100 -18.88 -22.72 11.28
N TRP A 101 -19.65 -22.23 10.31
CA TRP A 101 -19.71 -22.75 8.95
C TRP A 101 -18.65 -22.13 8.03
N LEU A 102 -17.93 -21.09 8.49
CA LEU A 102 -16.76 -20.53 7.83
C LEU A 102 -15.56 -21.49 8.00
N ASN A 103 -14.83 -21.70 6.90
CA ASN A 103 -13.58 -22.48 6.90
C ASN A 103 -12.38 -21.66 7.40
#